data_AF-A0A399X9V0-F1
#
_entry.id   AF-A0A399X9V0-F1
#
_cell.length_a   1.000
_cell.length_b   1.000
_cell.length_c   1.000
_cell.angle_alpha   90.00
_cell.angle_beta   90.00
_cell.angle_gamma   90.00
#
_symmetry.space_group_name_H-M   'P 1'
#
loop_
_entity.id
_entity.type
_entity.pdbx_description
1 polymer ?
#
loop_
_entity_poly.entity_id
_entity_poly.type
_entity_poly.pdbx_seq_one_letter_code
_entity_poly.pdbx_strand_id
1 'polypeptide(L)'
;MYGVTWEGFRSHWIIQSAVERQFEILGEALVRVREFERPIYERIPDAAKIIGLRNIIIHGYDSVDPAILWAIVEDRLGELRALLEALLEEARKQEI
;
A
#
# COMPACT_ATOMS: atom_id res chain seq x y z
N MET A 1 -7.44 9.82 -5.27
CA MET A 1 -6.29 10.76 -5.20
C MET A 1 -6.82 12.18 -5.30
N TYR A 2 -7.04 12.88 -4.18
CA TYR A 2 -7.76 14.16 -4.20
C TYR A 2 -7.01 15.21 -5.04
N GLY A 3 -7.56 15.53 -6.22
CA GLY A 3 -7.10 16.62 -7.09
C GLY A 3 -6.17 16.25 -8.25
N VAL A 4 -5.75 14.98 -8.39
CA VAL A 4 -4.99 14.51 -9.56
C VAL A 4 -5.91 13.67 -10.44
N THR A 5 -5.88 13.88 -11.77
CA THR A 5 -6.62 13.06 -12.72
C THR A 5 -5.76 11.90 -13.22
N TRP A 6 -6.36 10.88 -13.82
CA TRP A 6 -5.62 9.81 -14.50
C TRP A 6 -4.60 10.37 -15.51
N GLU A 7 -4.98 11.37 -16.31
CA GLU A 7 -4.07 12.01 -17.26
C GLU A 7 -2.91 12.74 -16.56
N GLY A 8 -3.20 13.42 -15.44
CA GLY A 8 -2.18 14.01 -14.60
C GLY A 8 -1.22 12.95 -14.06
N PHE A 9 -1.73 11.84 -13.55
CA PHE A 9 -0.92 10.76 -13.02
C PHE A 9 -0.04 10.11 -14.09
N ARG A 10 -0.62 9.66 -15.21
CA ARG A 10 0.10 8.94 -16.27
C ARG A 10 1.17 9.77 -16.97
N SER A 11 1.03 11.11 -16.94
CA SER A 11 1.94 12.02 -17.64
C SER A 11 3.04 12.61 -16.75
N HIS A 12 3.00 12.38 -15.43
CA HIS A 12 3.96 12.93 -14.48
C HIS A 12 4.72 11.82 -13.74
N TRP A 13 5.93 11.52 -14.22
CA TRP A 13 6.79 10.50 -13.62
C TRP A 13 7.09 10.76 -12.13
N ILE A 14 7.18 12.02 -11.71
CA ILE A 14 7.41 12.39 -10.29
C ILE A 14 6.27 11.86 -9.40
N ILE A 15 5.02 11.96 -9.88
CA ILE A 15 3.86 11.49 -9.13
C ILE A 15 3.86 9.96 -9.07
N GLN A 16 4.20 9.31 -10.18
CA GLN A 16 4.31 7.84 -10.24
C GLN A 16 5.39 7.33 -9.29
N SER A 17 6.59 7.89 -9.35
CA SER A 17 7.70 7.52 -8.45
C SER A 17 7.37 7.79 -6.98
N ALA A 18 6.65 8.86 -6.67
CA ALA A 18 6.20 9.11 -5.30
C ALA A 18 5.22 8.03 -4.82
N VAL A 19 4.26 7.63 -5.66
CA VAL A 19 3.28 6.58 -5.34
C VAL A 19 3.94 5.21 -5.22
N GLU A 20 4.84 4.86 -6.13
CA GLU A 20 5.67 3.64 -6.07
C GLU A 20 6.41 3.56 -4.74
N ARG A 21 7.09 4.64 -4.36
CA ARG A 21 7.81 4.71 -3.08
C ARG A 21 6.89 4.50 -1.87
N GLN A 22 5.66 5.01 -1.90
CA GLN A 22 4.70 4.75 -0.82
C GLN A 22 4.28 3.28 -0.76
N PHE A 23 4.09 2.63 -1.92
CA PHE A 23 3.80 1.19 -1.96
C PHE A 23 4.98 0.34 -1.47
N GLU A 24 6.22 0.73 -1.76
CA GLU A 24 7.40 0.06 -1.19
C GLU A 24 7.40 0.13 0.34
N ILE A 25 7.18 1.31 0.91
CA ILE A 25 7.17 1.54 2.36
C ILE A 25 6.04 0.72 3.00
N LEU A 26 4.84 0.75 2.42
CA LEU A 26 3.70 -0.01 2.90
C LEU A 26 3.98 -1.52 2.87
N GLY A 27 4.53 -2.04 1.77
CA GLY A 27 4.87 -3.46 1.65
C GLY A 27 5.92 -3.88 2.68
N GLU A 28 6.95 -3.07 2.89
CA GLU A 28 7.97 -3.31 3.91
C GLU A 28 7.39 -3.29 5.34
N ALA A 29 6.47 -2.37 5.63
CA ALA A 29 5.77 -2.34 6.91
C ALA A 29 4.96 -3.63 7.13
N LEU A 30 4.24 -4.12 6.11
CA LEU A 30 3.49 -5.37 6.21
C LEU A 30 4.38 -6.61 6.36
N VAL A 31 5.60 -6.61 5.79
CA VAL A 31 6.60 -7.66 6.06
C VAL A 31 6.93 -7.69 7.55
N ARG A 32 7.17 -6.54 8.18
CA ARG A 32 7.46 -6.46 9.62
C ARG A 32 6.26 -6.91 10.46
N VAL A 33 5.05 -6.45 10.13
CA VAL A 33 3.82 -6.90 10.84
C VAL A 33 3.67 -8.42 10.73
N ARG A 34 3.97 -9.02 9.57
CA ARG A 34 3.95 -10.48 9.40
C ARG A 34 4.93 -11.22 10.30
N GLU A 35 6.09 -10.62 10.56
CA GLU A 35 7.18 -11.21 11.35
C GLU A 35 6.97 -11.06 12.86
N PHE A 36 6.50 -9.90 13.31
CA PHE A 36 6.38 -9.57 14.73
C PHE A 36 4.95 -9.69 15.28
N GLU A 37 3.93 -9.47 14.44
CA GLU A 37 2.52 -9.36 14.85
C GLU A 37 1.62 -10.21 13.96
N ARG A 38 1.93 -11.51 13.87
CA ARG A 38 1.26 -12.45 12.96
C ARG A 38 -0.28 -12.45 13.06
N PRO A 39 -0.90 -12.39 14.26
CA PRO A 39 -2.36 -12.32 14.38
C PRO A 39 -2.95 -11.04 13.75
N ILE A 40 -2.24 -9.91 13.81
CA ILE A 40 -2.67 -8.67 13.16
C ILE A 40 -2.51 -8.80 11.64
N TYR A 41 -1.39 -9.35 11.17
CA TYR A 41 -1.15 -9.57 9.74
C TYR A 41 -2.26 -10.36 9.07
N GLU A 42 -2.74 -11.44 9.70
CA GLU A 42 -3.77 -12.32 9.14
C GLU A 42 -5.15 -11.64 9.03
N ARG A 43 -5.36 -10.52 9.72
CA ARG A 43 -6.57 -9.71 9.63
C ARG A 43 -6.54 -8.70 8.47
N ILE A 44 -5.38 -8.48 7.83
CA ILE A 44 -5.23 -7.52 6.75
C ILE A 44 -5.48 -8.22 5.40
N PRO A 45 -6.59 -7.93 4.71
CA PRO A 45 -6.88 -8.51 3.39
C PRO A 45 -5.81 -8.13 2.39
N ASP A 46 -5.51 -9.04 1.46
CA ASP A 46 -4.58 -8.80 0.36
C ASP A 46 -3.15 -8.38 0.80
N ALA A 47 -2.77 -8.51 2.09
CA ALA A 47 -1.44 -8.12 2.58
C ALA A 47 -0.29 -8.79 1.83
N ALA A 48 -0.46 -10.07 1.47
CA ALA A 48 0.50 -10.79 0.63
C ALA A 48 0.63 -10.19 -0.78
N LYS A 49 -0.46 -9.67 -1.37
CA LYS A 49 -0.43 -9.00 -2.67
C LYS A 49 0.28 -7.65 -2.58
N ILE A 50 0.10 -6.91 -1.49
CA ILE A 50 0.79 -5.63 -1.27
C ILE A 50 2.31 -5.86 -1.11
N ILE A 51 2.71 -6.89 -0.37
CA ILE A 51 4.12 -7.31 -0.30
C ILE A 51 4.64 -7.73 -1.68
N GLY A 52 3.82 -8.46 -2.46
CA GLY A 52 4.14 -8.82 -3.84
C GLY A 52 4.35 -7.60 -4.74
N LEU A 53 3.48 -6.59 -4.65
CA LEU A 53 3.60 -5.32 -5.38
C LEU A 53 4.93 -4.62 -5.07
N ARG A 54 5.32 -4.56 -3.78
CA ARG A 54 6.63 -4.04 -3.38
C ARG A 54 7.78 -4.76 -4.07
N ASN A 55 7.71 -6.08 -4.23
CA ASN A 55 8.74 -6.84 -4.93
C ASN A 55 8.77 -6.52 -6.44
N ILE A 56 7.61 -6.34 -7.06
CA ILE A 56 7.52 -5.95 -8.48
C ILE A 56 8.12 -4.55 -8.69
N ILE A 57 7.78 -3.58 -7.84
CA ILE A 57 8.31 -2.21 -7.93
C ILE A 57 9.84 -2.20 -7.78
N ILE A 58 10.39 -2.97 -6.83
CA ILE A 58 11.84 -2.97 -6.56
C ILE A 58 12.65 -3.74 -7.62
N HIS A 59 12.09 -4.82 -8.20
CA HIS A 59 12.83 -5.70 -9.11
C HIS A 59 12.49 -5.53 -10.60
N GLY A 60 11.34 -4.92 -10.92
CA GLY A 60 10.85 -4.74 -12.28
C GLY A 60 10.23 -3.37 -12.48
N TYR A 61 10.90 -2.31 -12.00
CA TYR A 61 10.44 -0.91 -12.12
C TYR A 61 10.16 -0.49 -13.59
N ASP A 62 10.80 -1.15 -14.55
CA ASP A 62 10.58 -1.02 -16.00
C ASP A 62 9.29 -1.70 -16.51
N SER A 63 8.64 -2.51 -15.68
CA SER A 63 7.44 -3.29 -15.99
C SER A 63 6.18 -2.88 -15.19
N VAL A 64 6.30 -1.88 -14.31
CA VAL A 64 5.16 -1.42 -13.50
C VAL A 64 4.21 -0.62 -14.40
N ASP A 65 2.99 -1.13 -14.59
CA ASP A 65 1.95 -0.42 -15.33
C ASP A 65 1.32 0.66 -14.43
N PRO A 66 1.43 1.96 -14.78
CA PRO A 66 0.83 3.05 -14.01
C PRO A 66 -0.69 2.90 -13.85
N ALA A 67 -1.39 2.24 -14.78
CA ALA A 67 -2.83 2.00 -14.68
C ALA A 67 -3.17 1.09 -13.49
N ILE A 68 -2.31 0.12 -13.18
CA ILE A 68 -2.48 -0.77 -12.03
C ILE A 68 -2.32 0.03 -10.74
N LEU A 69 -1.26 0.85 -10.64
CA LEU A 69 -1.05 1.68 -9.46
C LEU A 69 -2.21 2.64 -9.22
N TRP A 70 -2.69 3.29 -10.28
CA TRP A 70 -3.83 4.18 -10.22
C TRP A 70 -5.09 3.48 -9.71
N ALA A 71 -5.42 2.31 -10.26
CA ALA A 71 -6.59 1.54 -9.83
C ALA A 71 -6.51 1.14 -8.34
N ILE A 72 -5.33 0.73 -7.87
CA ILE A 72 -5.14 0.40 -6.45
C ILE A 72 -5.35 1.64 -5.57
N VAL A 73 -4.82 2.80 -5.99
CA VAL A 73 -4.96 4.07 -5.27
C VAL A 73 -6.42 4.52 -5.16
N GLU A 74 -7.18 4.41 -6.25
CA GLU A 74 -8.59 4.82 -6.28
C GLU A 74 -9.51 3.83 -5.56
N ASP A 75 -9.32 2.54 -5.78
CA ASP A 75 -10.33 1.54 -5.40
C ASP A 75 -10.04 0.83 -4.08
N ARG A 76 -8.78 0.77 -3.64
CA ARG A 76 -8.37 -0.16 -2.55
C ARG A 76 -7.77 0.53 -1.33
N LEU A 77 -7.11 1.66 -1.51
CA LEU A 77 -6.44 2.34 -0.40
C LEU A 77 -7.41 2.90 0.65
N GLY A 78 -8.63 3.28 0.26
CA GLY A 78 -9.64 3.77 1.20
C GLY A 78 -10.03 2.73 2.24
N GLU A 79 -10.40 1.54 1.79
CA GLU A 79 -10.77 0.41 2.65
C GLU A 79 -9.60 -0.06 3.52
N LEU A 80 -8.41 -0.19 2.92
CA LEU A 80 -7.20 -0.59 3.65
C LEU A 80 -6.86 0.42 4.75
N ARG A 81 -6.95 1.73 4.46
CA ARG A 81 -6.67 2.78 5.44
C ARG A 81 -7.63 2.68 6.63
N ALA A 82 -8.93 2.57 6.38
CA ALA A 82 -9.92 2.46 7.44
C ALA A 82 -9.68 1.23 8.33
N LEU A 83 -9.32 0.09 7.72
CA LEU A 83 -8.96 -1.11 8.47
C LEU A 83 -7.71 -0.91 9.34
N LEU A 84 -6.63 -0.35 8.78
CA LEU A 84 -5.39 -0.14 9.51
C LEU A 84 -5.59 0.85 10.67
N GLU A 85 -6.42 1.88 10.49
CA GLU A 85 -6.80 2.81 11.56
C GLU A 85 -7.56 2.10 12.69
N ALA A 86 -8.49 1.20 12.36
CA ALA A 86 -9.20 0.39 13.35
C ALA A 86 -8.26 -0.55 14.12
N LEU A 87 -7.37 -1.27 13.43
CA LEU A 87 -6.38 -2.16 14.04
C LEU A 87 -5.42 -1.39 14.97
N LEU A 88 -4.99 -0.19 14.56
CA LEU A 88 -4.12 0.65 15.36
C LEU A 88 -4.82 1.15 16.64
N GLU A 89 -6.09 1.50 16.55
CA GLU A 89 -6.88 1.92 17.70
C GLU A 89 -7.13 0.76 18.68
N GLU A 90 -7.36 -0.46 18.17
CA GLU A 90 -7.44 -1.67 19.00
C GLU A 90 -6.12 -1.94 19.74
N ALA A 91 -4.98 -1.88 19.04
CA ALA A 91 -3.66 -2.10 19.62
C ALA A 91 -3.35 -1.11 20.75
N ARG A 92 -3.64 0.18 20.55
CA ARG A 92 -3.46 1.23 21.57
C ARG A 92 -4.27 1.00 22.84
N LYS A 93 -5.46 0.40 22.73
CA LYS A 93 -6.32 0.08 23.88
C LYS A 93 -5.81 -1.11 24.69
N GLN A 94 -4.98 -1.98 24.10
CA GLN A 94 -4.39 -3.14 24.78
C GLN A 94 -3.11 -2.79 25.55
N GLU A 95 -2.53 -1.61 25.31
CA GLU A 95 -1.35 -1.09 26.03
C GLU A 95 -1.72 -0.32 27.32
N ILE A 96 -3.01 -0.28 27.70
CA ILE A 96 -3.54 0.34 28.92
C ILE A 96 -3.85 -0.72 29.98
#